data_AF-A0A3P1XXH6-F1
#
_entry.id   AF-A0A3P1XXH6-F1
#
_cell.length_a   1.000
_cell.length_b   1.000
_cell.length_c   1.000
_cell.angle_alpha   90.00
_cell.angle_beta   90.00
_cell.angle_gamma   90.00
#
_symmetry.space_group_name_H-M   'P 1'
#
loop_
_entity.id
_entity.type
_entity.pdbx_description
1 polymer ?
#
loop_
_entity_poly.entity_id
_entity_poly.type
_entity_poly.pdbx_seq_one_letter_code
_entity_poly.pdbx_strand_id
1 'polypeptide(L)'
;MAVLSEAVGYQDIVLRRGADNHWGCRWEQSTDGVTFSPKNLTTGVCTLRLMSAAGVEWLSKTVEGGVDGLASCVVSKADLSAAAWADRKAGVWLLDWGSGGETVRIAEGAFALAL
;
A
#
# COMPACT_ATOMS: atom_id res chain seq x y z
N MET A 1 24.26 7.37 -11.81
CA MET A 1 22.96 7.95 -12.18
C MET A 1 22.05 7.81 -10.97
N ALA A 2 21.55 8.91 -10.42
CA ALA A 2 20.60 8.85 -9.32
C ALA A 2 19.19 8.68 -9.90
N VAL A 3 18.53 7.56 -9.58
CA VAL A 3 17.15 7.28 -9.99
C VAL A 3 16.26 7.91 -8.92
N LEU A 4 15.62 9.03 -9.23
CA LEU A 4 14.60 9.59 -8.35
C LEU A 4 13.30 8.81 -8.58
N SER A 5 12.94 7.96 -7.62
CA SER A 5 11.61 7.35 -7.55
C SER A 5 10.71 8.25 -6.71
N GLU A 6 9.56 8.63 -7.24
CA GLU A 6 8.57 9.42 -6.52
C GLU A 6 7.36 8.53 -6.19
N ALA A 7 7.07 8.40 -4.90
CA ALA A 7 5.79 7.85 -4.46
C ALA A 7 4.69 8.86 -4.84
N VAL A 8 3.73 8.45 -5.66
CA VAL A 8 2.61 9.31 -6.07
C VAL A 8 1.61 9.43 -4.91
N GLY A 9 1.97 10.25 -3.93
CA GLY A 9 1.08 10.85 -2.94
C GLY A 9 0.86 10.05 -1.66
N TYR A 10 0.90 10.78 -0.54
CA TYR A 10 0.20 10.39 0.68
C TYR A 10 -1.30 10.32 0.35
N GLN A 11 -1.90 9.12 0.32
CA GLN A 11 -3.32 8.98 0.00
C GLN A 11 -4.10 8.59 1.25
N ASP A 12 -5.04 9.43 1.64
CA ASP A 12 -5.93 9.10 2.75
C ASP A 12 -7.07 8.23 2.25
N ILE A 13 -7.29 7.10 2.93
CA ILE A 13 -8.22 6.07 2.49
C ILE A 13 -9.22 5.71 3.58
N VAL A 14 -10.49 5.60 3.20
CA VAL A 14 -11.57 5.20 4.11
C VAL A 14 -11.88 3.73 3.88
N LEU A 15 -11.65 2.92 4.90
CA LEU A 15 -12.00 1.50 4.91
C LEU A 15 -13.40 1.32 5.49
N ARG A 16 -14.29 0.66 4.76
CA ARG A 16 -15.63 0.35 5.24
C ARG A 16 -15.64 -1.00 5.94
N ARG A 17 -16.10 -1.01 7.19
CA ARG A 17 -16.40 -2.27 7.88
C ARG A 17 -17.54 -2.98 7.18
N GLY A 18 -17.48 -4.30 7.15
CA GLY A 18 -18.57 -5.09 6.58
C GLY A 18 -18.59 -5.21 5.05
N ALA A 19 -17.64 -4.59 4.35
CA ALA A 19 -17.51 -4.64 2.89
C ALA A 19 -16.08 -4.97 2.46
N ASP A 20 -15.93 -5.44 1.23
CA ASP A 20 -14.63 -5.58 0.58
C ASP A 20 -14.19 -4.21 0.03
N ASN A 21 -12.98 -3.79 0.39
CA ASN A 21 -12.42 -2.52 -0.02
C ASN A 21 -11.29 -2.78 -1.02
N HIS A 22 -11.44 -2.24 -2.22
CA HIS A 22 -10.44 -2.29 -3.28
C HIS A 22 -9.70 -0.97 -3.33
N TRP A 23 -8.38 -1.02 -3.28
CA TRP A 23 -7.54 0.15 -3.45
C TRP A 23 -6.26 -0.20 -4.19
N GLY A 24 -5.61 0.82 -4.75
CA GLY A 24 -4.34 0.64 -5.45
C GLY A 24 -3.53 1.92 -5.49
N CYS A 25 -2.22 1.75 -5.60
CA CYS A 25 -1.26 2.84 -5.74
C CYS A 25 -0.47 2.65 -7.02
N ARG A 26 -0.25 3.75 -7.76
CA ARG A 26 0.61 3.75 -8.95
C ARG A 26 2.03 4.14 -8.54
N TRP A 27 3.00 3.41 -9.07
CA TRP A 27 4.43 3.66 -8.87
C TRP A 27 5.09 3.94 -10.21
N GLU A 28 5.81 5.06 -10.26
CA GLU A 28 6.50 5.53 -11.45
C GLU A 28 7.96 5.80 -11.12
N GLN A 29 8.83 5.65 -12.11
CA GLN A 29 10.25 5.95 -11.99
C GLN A 29 10.67 6.83 -13.15
N SER A 30 11.60 7.74 -12.91
CA SER A 30 12.25 8.45 -14.00
C SER A 30 13.53 7.73 -14.42
N THR A 31 13.64 7.41 -15.71
CA THR A 31 14.84 6.80 -16.31
C THR A 31 15.83 7.85 -16.80
N ASP A 32 15.36 9.05 -17.12
CA ASP A 32 16.12 10.19 -17.67
C ASP A 32 16.20 11.40 -16.71
N GLY A 33 15.55 11.32 -15.55
CA GLY A 33 15.45 12.41 -14.57
C GLY A 33 14.42 13.49 -14.93
N VAL A 34 13.67 13.34 -16.03
CA VAL A 34 12.74 14.36 -16.55
C VAL A 34 11.33 13.81 -16.79
N THR A 35 11.22 12.56 -17.25
CA THR A 35 9.95 11.90 -17.57
C THR A 35 9.71 10.73 -16.63
N PHE A 36 8.51 10.63 -16.05
CA PHE A 36 8.09 9.47 -15.27
C PHE A 36 7.48 8.39 -16.18
N SER A 37 7.84 7.14 -15.93
CA SER A 37 7.27 5.95 -16.58
C SER A 37 6.83 4.92 -15.54
N PRO A 38 5.71 4.20 -15.78
CA PRO A 38 5.29 3.13 -14.88
C PRO A 38 6.39 2.09 -14.69
N LYS A 39 6.56 1.60 -13.46
CA LYS A 39 7.52 0.53 -13.15
C LYS A 39 6.84 -0.82 -13.28
N ASN A 40 7.53 -1.80 -13.86
CA ASN A 40 7.06 -3.18 -13.78
C ASN A 40 7.24 -3.70 -12.34
N LEU A 41 6.13 -4.03 -11.67
CA LEU A 41 6.13 -4.54 -10.29
C LEU A 41 6.06 -6.07 -10.21
N THR A 42 5.93 -6.79 -11.34
CA THR A 42 5.70 -8.25 -11.37
C THR A 42 6.92 -9.08 -10.95
N THR A 43 8.11 -8.48 -10.92
CA THR A 43 9.37 -9.16 -10.55
C THR A 43 9.65 -9.18 -9.04
N GLY A 44 8.72 -8.66 -8.23
CA GLY A 44 8.88 -8.53 -6.79
C GLY A 44 7.62 -8.92 -6.03
N VAL A 45 7.69 -8.80 -4.70
CA VAL A 45 6.56 -8.97 -3.80
C VAL A 45 6.20 -7.61 -3.23
N CYS A 46 4.92 -7.24 -3.33
CA CYS A 46 4.40 -6.05 -2.69
C CYS A 46 3.59 -6.44 -1.45
N THR A 47 3.73 -5.68 -0.37
CA THR A 47 3.08 -5.94 0.92
C THR A 47 2.41 -4.67 1.40
N LEU A 48 1.09 -4.75 1.61
CA LEU A 48 0.31 -3.75 2.32
C LEU A 48 0.42 -4.02 3.81
N ARG A 49 0.67 -2.99 4.61
CA ARG A 49 0.60 -3.05 6.07
C ARG A 49 -0.34 -1.97 6.59
N LEU A 50 -1.27 -2.37 7.46
CA LEU A 50 -2.07 -1.44 8.25
C LEU A 50 -1.47 -1.38 9.65
N MET A 51 -1.24 -0.18 10.15
CA MET A 51 -0.51 0.06 11.38
C MET A 51 -1.21 1.09 12.25
N SER A 52 -0.99 1.01 13.56
CA SER A 52 -1.35 2.08 14.48
C SER A 52 -0.46 3.30 14.27
N ALA A 53 -0.90 4.47 14.74
CA ALA A 53 -0.05 5.67 14.79
C ALA A 53 1.21 5.50 15.65
N ALA A 54 1.22 4.52 16.57
CA ALA A 54 2.37 4.18 17.40
C ALA A 54 3.30 3.12 16.75
N GLY A 55 3.03 2.71 15.51
CA GLY A 55 3.88 1.78 14.76
C GLY A 55 3.59 0.30 14.99
N VAL A 56 2.44 -0.06 15.57
CA VAL A 56 2.05 -1.47 15.78
C VAL A 56 1.34 -1.98 14.54
N GLU A 57 1.84 -3.07 13.94
CA GLU A 57 1.19 -3.71 12.80
C GLU A 57 -0.13 -4.39 13.21
N TRP A 58 -1.18 -4.11 12.46
CA TRP A 58 -2.54 -4.60 12.68
C TRP A 58 -2.99 -5.62 11.64
N LEU A 59 -2.47 -5.51 10.42
CA LEU A 59 -2.72 -6.40 9.30
C LEU A 59 -1.59 -6.26 8.28
N SER A 60 -1.20 -7.37 7.67
CA SER A 60 -0.30 -7.41 6.52
C SER A 60 -0.91 -8.29 5.44
N LYS A 61 -0.88 -7.83 4.19
CA LYS A 61 -1.37 -8.58 3.02
C LYS A 61 -0.40 -8.46 1.86
N THR A 62 -0.18 -9.56 1.17
CA THR A 62 0.48 -9.55 -0.13
C THR A 62 -0.42 -8.84 -1.15
N VAL A 63 0.20 -8.01 -1.97
CA VAL A 63 -0.42 -7.16 -2.97
C VAL A 63 0.04 -7.64 -4.34
N GLU A 64 -0.89 -7.73 -5.28
CA GLU A 64 -0.57 -8.10 -6.65
C GLU A 64 -0.01 -6.89 -7.38
N GLY A 65 1.23 -7.01 -7.87
CA GLY A 65 1.88 -6.02 -8.72
C GLY A 65 1.55 -6.24 -10.19
N GLY A 66 1.24 -5.17 -10.92
CA GLY A 66 1.02 -5.19 -12.36
C GLY A 66 2.22 -4.72 -13.19
N VAL A 67 2.11 -4.91 -14.51
CA VAL A 67 3.10 -4.40 -15.49
C VAL A 67 3.02 -2.87 -15.69
N ASP A 68 1.89 -2.26 -15.36
CA ASP A 68 1.61 -0.82 -15.52
C ASP A 68 1.91 0.01 -14.26
N GLY A 69 2.77 -0.48 -13.37
CA GLY A 69 3.11 0.22 -12.13
C GLY A 69 1.98 0.32 -11.11
N LEU A 70 0.82 -0.31 -11.35
CA LEU A 70 -0.26 -0.39 -10.37
C LEU A 70 -0.04 -1.58 -9.43
N ALA A 71 0.08 -1.29 -8.14
CA ALA A 71 -0.05 -2.28 -7.07
C ALA A 71 -1.45 -2.15 -6.47
N SER A 72 -2.21 -3.23 -6.40
CA SER A 72 -3.58 -3.19 -5.87
C SER A 72 -3.89 -4.41 -5.02
N CYS A 73 -4.78 -4.24 -4.05
CA CYS A 73 -5.23 -5.35 -3.22
C CYS A 73 -6.65 -5.14 -2.72
N VAL A 74 -7.23 -6.23 -2.24
CA VAL A 74 -8.53 -6.25 -1.58
C VAL A 74 -8.32 -6.47 -0.09
N VAL A 75 -8.75 -5.49 0.71
CA VAL A 75 -8.96 -5.68 2.15
C VAL A 75 -10.38 -6.19 2.32
N SER A 76 -10.52 -7.48 2.60
CA SER A 76 -11.82 -8.12 2.66
C SER A 76 -12.56 -7.73 3.93
N LYS A 77 -13.89 -7.87 3.91
CA LYS A 77 -14.72 -7.78 5.11
C LYS A 77 -14.17 -8.65 6.24
N ALA A 78 -13.73 -9.87 5.92
CA ALA A 78 -13.27 -10.83 6.92
C ALA A 78 -12.04 -10.30 7.66
N ASP A 79 -11.11 -9.68 6.94
CA ASP A 79 -9.88 -9.08 7.50
C ASP A 79 -10.20 -8.00 8.55
N LEU A 80 -11.32 -7.28 8.38
CA LEU A 80 -11.77 -6.19 9.25
C LEU A 80 -12.90 -6.59 10.23
N SER A 81 -13.29 -7.86 10.24
CA SER A 81 -14.38 -8.38 11.09
C SER A 81 -13.91 -8.94 12.44
N ALA A 82 -12.61 -9.15 12.61
CA ALA A 82 -12.05 -9.69 13.85
C ALA A 82 -12.23 -8.73 15.04
N ALA A 83 -12.38 -9.28 16.25
CA ALA A 83 -12.60 -8.50 17.47
C ALA A 83 -11.51 -7.43 17.71
N ALA A 84 -10.27 -7.71 17.31
CA ALA A 84 -9.17 -6.77 17.39
C ALA A 84 -9.43 -5.44 16.65
N TRP A 85 -10.32 -5.44 15.65
CA TRP A 85 -10.71 -4.23 14.93
C TRP A 85 -11.79 -3.42 15.63
N ALA A 86 -12.49 -3.93 16.64
CA ALA A 86 -13.59 -3.20 17.30
C ALA A 86 -13.14 -1.80 17.78
N ASP A 87 -11.97 -1.74 18.40
CA ASP A 87 -11.40 -0.52 19.00
C ASP A 87 -10.46 0.25 18.06
N ARG A 88 -10.03 -0.36 16.95
CA ARG A 88 -9.19 0.30 15.93
C ARG A 88 -10.06 1.24 15.08
N LYS A 89 -9.76 2.54 15.05
CA LYS A 89 -10.58 3.55 14.32
C LYS A 89 -9.85 4.24 13.18
N ALA A 90 -8.55 4.45 13.32
CA ALA A 90 -7.70 5.08 12.32
C ALA A 90 -6.25 4.63 12.52
N GLY A 91 -5.43 4.79 11.49
CA GLY A 91 -4.04 4.41 11.53
C GLY A 91 -3.28 4.88 10.30
N VAL A 92 -2.14 4.26 10.05
CA VAL A 92 -1.29 4.50 8.89
C VAL A 92 -1.30 3.23 8.04
N TRP A 93 -1.41 3.38 6.73
CA TRP A 93 -1.16 2.29 5.81
C TRP A 93 0.19 2.53 5.13
N LEU A 94 0.90 1.43 4.89
CA LEU A 94 2.18 1.42 4.19
C LEU A 94 2.10 0.39 3.08
N LEU A 95 2.77 0.70 1.97
CA LEU A 95 2.97 -0.23 0.88
C LEU A 95 4.46 -0.36 0.65
N ASP A 96 5.00 -1.56 0.87
CA ASP A 96 6.40 -1.86 0.62
C ASP A 96 6.51 -2.80 -0.58
N TRP A 97 7.52 -2.61 -1.41
CA TRP A 97 7.83 -3.49 -2.53
C TRP A 97 9.26 -4.01 -2.39
N GLY A 98 9.45 -5.31 -2.58
CA GLY A 98 10.76 -5.93 -2.56
C GLY A 98 11.05 -6.76 -3.79
N SER A 99 12.27 -6.63 -4.31
CA SER A 99 12.82 -7.52 -5.34
C SER A 99 14.32 -7.65 -5.13
N GLY A 100 14.89 -8.84 -5.36
CA GLY A 100 16.35 -9.02 -5.32
C GLY A 100 17.00 -8.81 -3.96
N GLY A 101 16.27 -9.01 -2.86
CA GLY A 101 16.78 -8.90 -1.48
C GLY A 101 16.65 -7.52 -0.85
N GLU A 102 16.26 -6.50 -1.62
CA GLU A 102 15.96 -5.17 -1.10
C GLU A 102 14.45 -4.97 -0.97
N THR A 103 14.03 -4.21 0.06
CA THR A 103 12.64 -3.77 0.25
C THR A 103 12.64 -2.26 0.35
N VAL A 104 11.81 -1.60 -0.45
CA VAL A 104 11.64 -0.16 -0.46
C VAL A 104 10.19 0.19 -0.13
N ARG A 105 10.00 1.28 0.62
CA ARG A 105 8.66 1.84 0.80
C ARG A 105 8.23 2.50 -0.49
N ILE A 106 7.06 2.11 -0.98
CA ILE A 106 6.52 2.62 -2.22
C ILE A 106 5.31 3.54 -2.07
N ALA A 107 4.58 3.44 -0.98
CA ALA A 107 3.54 4.41 -0.65
C ALA A 107 3.23 4.37 0.85
N GLU A 108 2.63 5.44 1.33
CA GLU A 108 2.07 5.52 2.68
C GLU A 108 0.94 6.54 2.74
N GLY A 109 0.13 6.47 3.78
CA GLY A 109 -0.91 7.47 4.05
C GLY A 109 -1.68 7.18 5.33
N ALA A 110 -2.67 8.01 5.65
CA ALA A 110 -3.58 7.71 6.75
C ALA A 110 -4.75 6.84 6.28
N PHE A 111 -5.32 6.07 7.19
CA PHE A 111 -6.63 5.47 6.95
C PHE A 111 -7.57 5.70 8.12
N ALA A 112 -8.86 5.75 7.83
CA ALA A 112 -9.93 5.77 8.81
C ALA A 112 -10.91 4.62 8.54
N LEU A 113 -11.47 4.06 9.60
CA LEU A 113 -12.50 3.03 9.51
C LEU A 113 -13.88 3.65 9.66
N ALA A 114 -14.67 3.60 8.60
CA ALA A 114 -16.07 3.95 8.62
C ALA A 114 -16.93 2.75 9.06
N LEU A 115 -18.05 3.05 9.71
CA LEU A 115 -19.10 2.08 10.04
C LEU A 115 -19.88 1.66 8.78
#